data_AF-C0W3B0-F1
#
_entry.id   AF-C0W3B0-F1
#
_cell.length_a   1.000
_cell.length_b   1.000
_cell.length_c   1.000
_cell.angle_alpha   90.00
_cell.angle_beta   90.00
_cell.angle_gamma   90.00
#
_symmetry.space_group_name_H-M   'P 1'
#
loop_
_entity.id
_entity.type
_entity.pdbx_description
1 polymer ?
#
loop_
_entity_poly.entity_id
_entity_poly.type
_entity_poly.pdbx_seq_one_letter_code
_entity_poly.pdbx_strand_id
1 'polypeptide(L)'
;MSVAVRVIPCLDVKNGRVVKGVNFQGLRDAGDPVELARRYDQQGADEITFLDVSASSEGRATMLDVVSATAEQVFVPLTVGGGVRSVEDVDTLLRAGADKVGINTAAIARPELLSEVAEHFGNQVVVLSVDARRCPPGVSTASGYEVTTHGGTRSTGIDAVEWARRAAELGAGEILLNSMDADGVTAGFDLAMLDDVRAQVTVPLIASGGAGRAQDFAAAADHGADAVLAASVFHYGTLTISQAKQALRKAGHPVRLATPAHPELDPAVAARLKRDAAGLVAAIIQEAETGQVLMLGWMNDEALRRTLTEGRVTFWSRSRQEYWRKGDTSGHAQYVRSVALDCDGDALLVQVDQVGAACHTGARSCFEAGGDLGAVVGHRDEPREV
;
A
#
# COMPACT_ATOMS: atom_id res chain seq x y z
N MET A 1 18.41 -9.62 20.35
CA MET A 1 18.39 -8.97 19.02
C MET A 1 17.06 -8.26 18.92
N SER A 2 17.03 -6.95 18.67
CA SER A 2 15.78 -6.24 18.43
C SER A 2 15.18 -6.71 17.10
N VAL A 3 13.88 -6.98 17.08
CA VAL A 3 13.11 -7.20 15.85
C VAL A 3 12.98 -5.89 15.08
N ALA A 4 12.71 -5.99 13.78
CA ALA A 4 12.58 -4.82 12.92
C ALA A 4 11.33 -3.99 13.28
N VAL A 5 11.46 -2.66 13.26
CA VAL A 5 10.33 -1.74 13.37
C VAL A 5 9.46 -1.87 12.13
N ARG A 6 8.15 -2.05 12.33
CA ARG A 6 7.17 -2.22 11.26
C ARG A 6 6.54 -0.90 10.84
N VAL A 7 6.32 -0.71 9.54
CA VAL A 7 5.55 0.42 8.99
C VAL A 7 4.22 -0.09 8.47
N ILE A 8 3.12 0.43 9.04
CA ILE A 8 1.76 -0.07 8.83
C ILE A 8 0.88 1.04 8.24
N PRO A 9 0.40 0.94 6.99
CA PRO A 9 -0.64 1.80 6.48
C PRO A 9 -2.00 1.40 7.05
N CYS A 10 -2.79 2.39 7.47
CA CYS A 10 -4.13 2.19 8.00
C CYS A 10 -5.22 2.74 7.08
N LEU A 11 -6.16 1.89 6.69
CA LEU A 11 -7.23 2.18 5.75
C LEU A 11 -8.55 2.15 6.52
N ASP A 12 -9.16 3.32 6.72
CA ASP A 12 -10.50 3.40 7.31
C ASP A 12 -11.50 3.10 6.20
N VAL A 13 -12.27 2.03 6.34
CA VAL A 13 -13.18 1.53 5.31
C VAL A 13 -14.61 1.82 5.73
N LYS A 14 -15.38 2.42 4.84
CA LYS A 14 -16.81 2.66 5.02
C LYS A 14 -17.55 2.22 3.77
N ASN A 15 -18.46 1.26 3.90
CA ASN A 15 -19.24 0.73 2.78
C ASN A 15 -18.35 0.31 1.59
N GLY A 16 -17.23 -0.37 1.86
CA GLY A 16 -16.30 -0.87 0.83
C GLY A 16 -15.36 0.17 0.21
N ARG A 17 -15.37 1.43 0.69
CA ARG A 17 -14.51 2.51 0.20
C ARG A 17 -13.59 2.99 1.30
N VAL A 18 -12.34 3.32 0.95
CA VAL A 18 -11.44 3.99 1.90
C VAL A 18 -11.92 5.42 2.08
N VAL A 19 -12.14 5.83 3.31
CA VAL A 19 -12.57 7.18 3.66
C VAL A 19 -11.51 7.88 4.52
N LYS A 20 -11.39 9.20 4.37
CA LYS A 20 -10.48 10.01 5.20
C LYS A 20 -11.12 11.29 5.69
N GLY A 21 -10.90 11.59 6.96
CA GLY A 21 -11.38 12.78 7.66
C GLY A 21 -10.47 13.09 8.85
N VAL A 22 -10.76 14.18 9.56
CA VAL A 22 -10.08 14.54 10.83
C VAL A 22 -10.98 14.12 11.97
N ASN A 23 -10.49 13.30 12.92
CA ASN A 23 -11.30 12.77 14.02
C ASN A 23 -12.62 12.14 13.55
N PHE A 24 -12.57 11.37 12.46
CA PHE A 24 -13.73 10.77 11.78
C PHE A 24 -14.80 11.75 11.26
N GLN A 25 -14.49 13.06 11.20
CA GLN A 25 -15.35 14.10 10.63
C GLN A 25 -14.89 14.51 9.23
N GLY A 26 -15.84 14.90 8.36
CA GLY A 26 -15.52 15.38 7.01
C GLY A 26 -14.98 14.32 6.05
N LEU A 27 -15.48 13.08 6.16
CA LEU A 27 -15.04 11.92 5.39
C LEU A 27 -15.10 12.14 3.87
N ARG A 28 -13.96 11.97 3.19
CA ARG A 28 -13.80 11.99 1.73
C ARG A 28 -13.36 10.62 1.22
N ASP A 29 -13.82 10.23 0.04
CA ASP A 29 -13.38 9.00 -0.62
C ASP A 29 -11.90 9.13 -1.02
N ALA A 30 -11.09 8.16 -0.59
CA ALA A 30 -9.66 8.08 -0.85
C ALA A 30 -9.28 6.94 -1.82
N GLY A 31 -10.23 6.10 -2.24
CA GLY A 31 -10.00 5.05 -3.22
C GLY A 31 -10.54 3.67 -2.83
N ASP A 32 -10.19 2.71 -3.67
CA ASP A 32 -10.47 1.29 -3.45
C ASP A 32 -9.50 0.70 -2.40
N PRO A 33 -10.00 -0.03 -1.38
CA PRO A 33 -9.15 -0.59 -0.33
C PRO A 33 -8.17 -1.66 -0.82
N VAL A 34 -8.58 -2.50 -1.77
CA VAL A 34 -7.76 -3.60 -2.29
C VAL A 34 -6.62 -3.05 -3.15
N GLU A 35 -6.91 -2.09 -4.02
CA GLU A 35 -5.89 -1.43 -4.84
C GLU A 35 -4.84 -0.70 -4.00
N LEU A 36 -5.28 -0.01 -2.94
CA LEU A 36 -4.39 0.70 -2.02
C LEU A 36 -3.55 -0.28 -1.20
N ALA A 37 -4.15 -1.35 -0.66
CA ALA A 37 -3.42 -2.39 0.07
C ALA A 37 -2.32 -3.02 -0.80
N ARG A 38 -2.65 -3.40 -2.05
CA ARG A 38 -1.68 -3.92 -3.03
C ARG A 38 -0.55 -2.93 -3.32
N ARG A 39 -0.88 -1.65 -3.45
CA ARG A 39 0.14 -0.60 -3.64
C ARG A 39 1.08 -0.51 -2.44
N TYR A 40 0.55 -0.57 -1.22
CA TYR A 40 1.37 -0.50 -0.02
C TYR A 40 2.24 -1.74 0.17
N ASP A 41 1.71 -2.93 -0.13
CA ASP A 41 2.48 -4.17 -0.15
C ASP A 41 3.67 -4.06 -1.12
N GLN A 42 3.43 -3.58 -2.34
CA GLN A 42 4.49 -3.33 -3.34
C GLN A 42 5.52 -2.28 -2.90
N GLN A 43 5.12 -1.28 -2.11
CA GLN A 43 6.05 -0.32 -1.49
C GLN A 43 6.80 -0.91 -0.27
N GLY A 44 6.48 -2.14 0.11
CA GLY A 44 7.08 -2.86 1.21
C GLY A 44 6.46 -2.53 2.56
N ALA A 45 5.16 -2.28 2.67
CA ALA A 45 4.47 -2.24 3.97
C ALA A 45 4.74 -3.53 4.75
N ASP A 46 4.87 -3.45 6.07
CA ASP A 46 5.12 -4.64 6.90
C ASP A 46 3.86 -5.38 7.27
N GLU A 47 2.76 -4.66 7.41
CA GLU A 47 1.41 -5.15 7.66
C GLU A 47 0.43 -4.13 7.06
N ILE A 48 -0.83 -4.51 6.84
CA ILE A 48 -1.93 -3.61 6.48
C ILE A 48 -2.97 -3.64 7.60
N THR A 49 -3.52 -2.49 7.97
CA THR A 49 -4.66 -2.40 8.90
C THR A 49 -5.88 -1.85 8.21
N PHE A 50 -7.00 -2.58 8.27
CA PHE A 50 -8.32 -2.08 7.95
C PHE A 50 -9.10 -1.77 9.21
N LEU A 51 -9.69 -0.58 9.29
CA LEU A 51 -10.65 -0.20 10.33
C LEU A 51 -12.02 0.04 9.71
N ASP A 52 -12.98 -0.86 9.97
CA ASP A 52 -14.36 -0.66 9.55
C ASP A 52 -15.03 0.41 10.41
N VAL A 53 -15.38 1.53 9.78
CA VAL A 53 -16.10 2.65 10.39
C VAL A 53 -17.58 2.67 9.99
N SER A 54 -18.07 1.56 9.42
CA SER A 54 -19.48 1.37 9.09
C SER A 54 -20.30 1.10 10.35
N ALA A 55 -21.51 1.67 10.40
CA ALA A 55 -22.43 1.45 11.53
C ALA A 55 -23.49 0.37 11.24
N SER A 56 -23.56 -0.15 10.01
CA SER A 56 -24.62 -1.06 9.54
C SER A 56 -24.14 -2.50 9.39
N SER A 57 -25.08 -3.44 9.47
CA SER A 57 -24.84 -4.87 9.19
C SER A 57 -24.43 -5.13 7.74
N GLU A 58 -24.94 -4.34 6.79
CA GLU A 58 -24.54 -4.38 5.39
C GLU A 58 -23.07 -3.99 5.23
N GLY A 59 -22.61 -2.95 5.93
CA GLY A 59 -21.20 -2.55 5.93
C GLY A 59 -20.27 -3.67 6.40
N ARG A 60 -20.71 -4.49 7.35
CA ARG A 60 -19.94 -5.65 7.83
C ARG A 60 -19.80 -6.75 6.78
N ALA A 61 -20.84 -7.04 6.00
CA ALA A 61 -20.73 -7.98 4.89
C ALA A 61 -19.75 -7.46 3.83
N THR A 62 -19.85 -6.17 3.49
CA THR A 62 -18.90 -5.52 2.57
C THR A 62 -17.46 -5.57 3.09
N MET A 63 -17.26 -5.44 4.40
CA MET A 63 -15.92 -5.55 4.98
C MET A 63 -15.34 -6.96 4.76
N LEU A 64 -16.13 -8.03 4.91
CA LEU A 64 -15.66 -9.40 4.66
C LEU A 64 -15.25 -9.60 3.19
N ASP A 65 -15.97 -9.02 2.24
CA ASP A 65 -15.61 -9.05 0.82
C ASP A 65 -14.29 -8.32 0.57
N VAL A 66 -14.09 -7.15 1.20
CA VAL A 66 -12.82 -6.39 1.12
C VAL A 66 -11.66 -7.19 1.69
N VAL A 67 -11.83 -7.83 2.86
CA VAL A 67 -10.80 -8.68 3.48
C VAL A 67 -10.45 -9.83 2.54
N SER A 68 -11.46 -10.55 2.03
CA SER A 68 -11.25 -11.71 1.14
C SER A 68 -10.52 -11.32 -0.14
N ALA A 69 -10.98 -10.27 -0.82
CA ALA A 69 -10.35 -9.77 -2.05
C ALA A 69 -8.92 -9.26 -1.83
N THR A 70 -8.62 -8.72 -0.63
CA THR A 70 -7.28 -8.28 -0.27
C THR A 70 -6.35 -9.46 0.00
N ALA A 71 -6.81 -10.46 0.77
CA ALA A 71 -6.02 -11.64 1.12
C ALA A 71 -5.61 -12.48 -0.10
N GLU A 72 -6.36 -12.42 -1.20
CA GLU A 72 -6.00 -13.06 -2.48
C GLU A 72 -4.80 -12.40 -3.19
N GLN A 73 -4.46 -11.16 -2.84
CA GLN A 73 -3.52 -10.32 -3.61
C GLN A 73 -2.41 -9.67 -2.77
N VAL A 74 -2.56 -9.64 -1.44
CA VAL A 74 -1.65 -8.98 -0.50
C VAL A 74 -1.16 -10.02 0.49
N PHE A 75 0.17 -10.15 0.62
CA PHE A 75 0.79 -11.24 1.38
C PHE A 75 1.52 -10.80 2.64
N VAL A 76 1.40 -9.52 2.99
CA VAL A 76 1.78 -9.00 4.30
C VAL A 76 0.63 -9.18 5.28
N PRO A 77 0.88 -9.36 6.59
CA PRO A 77 -0.17 -9.60 7.56
C PRO A 77 -1.28 -8.54 7.53
N LEU A 78 -2.52 -8.99 7.64
CA LEU A 78 -3.71 -8.17 7.62
C LEU A 78 -4.37 -8.10 9.00
N THR A 79 -4.42 -6.90 9.58
CA THR A 79 -5.18 -6.62 10.79
C THR A 79 -6.53 -6.01 10.42
N VAL A 80 -7.62 -6.56 10.95
CA VAL A 80 -8.98 -6.03 10.72
C VAL A 80 -9.63 -5.64 12.04
N GLY A 81 -9.97 -4.37 12.18
CA GLY A 81 -10.69 -3.81 13.33
C GLY A 81 -12.01 -3.16 12.93
N GLY A 82 -12.81 -2.80 13.92
CA GLY A 82 -14.12 -2.18 13.73
C GLY A 82 -15.27 -3.14 13.99
N GLY A 83 -16.00 -2.90 15.09
CA GLY A 83 -17.25 -3.64 15.36
C GLY A 83 -17.11 -5.11 15.78
N VAL A 84 -15.91 -5.60 16.12
CA VAL A 84 -15.68 -6.96 16.65
C VAL A 84 -16.18 -7.06 18.09
N ARG A 85 -17.13 -7.97 18.35
CA ARG A 85 -17.86 -8.08 19.63
C ARG A 85 -17.87 -9.47 20.25
N SER A 86 -17.48 -10.51 19.53
CA SER A 86 -17.51 -11.89 20.01
C SER A 86 -16.40 -12.75 19.39
N VAL A 87 -16.23 -13.96 19.91
CA VAL A 87 -15.28 -14.95 19.37
C VAL A 87 -15.69 -15.37 17.94
N GLU A 88 -16.99 -15.45 17.66
CA GLU A 88 -17.52 -15.79 16.33
C GLU A 88 -17.23 -14.69 15.30
N ASP A 89 -17.23 -13.42 15.74
CA ASP A 89 -16.82 -12.30 14.89
C ASP A 89 -15.36 -12.46 14.44
N VAL A 90 -14.50 -12.90 15.37
CA VAL A 90 -13.09 -13.18 15.09
C VAL A 90 -12.93 -14.36 14.13
N ASP A 91 -13.61 -15.49 14.40
CA ASP A 91 -13.58 -16.66 13.50
C ASP A 91 -13.98 -16.28 12.07
N THR A 92 -15.02 -15.45 11.92
CA THR A 92 -15.50 -14.98 10.62
C THR A 92 -14.44 -14.15 9.89
N LEU A 93 -13.78 -13.22 10.58
CA LEU A 93 -12.73 -12.37 9.99
C LEU A 93 -11.49 -13.17 9.61
N LEU A 94 -11.06 -14.10 10.46
CA LEU A 94 -9.92 -14.97 10.17
C LEU A 94 -10.19 -15.86 8.95
N ARG A 95 -11.41 -16.41 8.82
CA ARG A 95 -11.82 -17.20 7.64
C ARG A 95 -11.87 -16.38 6.36
N ALA A 96 -12.15 -15.09 6.45
CA ALA A 96 -12.10 -14.17 5.31
C ALA A 96 -10.67 -13.81 4.91
N GLY A 97 -9.66 -14.11 5.73
CA GLY A 97 -8.25 -13.86 5.42
C GLY A 97 -7.58 -12.78 6.27
N ALA A 98 -8.19 -12.35 7.37
CA ALA A 98 -7.47 -11.57 8.39
C ALA A 98 -6.45 -12.46 9.12
N ASP A 99 -5.29 -11.91 9.47
CA ASP A 99 -4.30 -12.57 10.34
C ASP A 99 -4.49 -12.17 11.80
N LYS A 100 -4.96 -10.95 12.04
CA LYS A 100 -5.19 -10.36 13.37
C LYS A 100 -6.49 -9.57 13.41
N VAL A 101 -7.03 -9.39 14.61
CA VAL A 101 -8.27 -8.63 14.85
C VAL A 101 -8.07 -7.52 15.87
N GLY A 102 -8.55 -6.33 15.51
CA GLY A 102 -8.56 -5.14 16.37
C GLY A 102 -9.82 -5.06 17.22
N ILE A 103 -9.68 -5.13 18.55
CA ILE A 103 -10.80 -5.02 19.50
C ILE A 103 -10.60 -3.79 20.39
N ASN A 104 -11.63 -2.94 20.47
CA ASN A 104 -11.65 -1.75 21.34
C ASN A 104 -12.90 -1.79 22.25
N THR A 105 -14.01 -1.22 21.80
CA THR A 105 -15.19 -0.95 22.66
C THR A 105 -15.76 -2.22 23.32
N ALA A 106 -15.73 -3.36 22.62
CA ALA A 106 -16.20 -4.63 23.19
C ALA A 106 -15.31 -5.16 24.32
N ALA A 107 -13.98 -4.98 24.20
CA ALA A 107 -13.04 -5.37 25.24
C ALA A 107 -13.19 -4.49 26.49
N ILE A 108 -13.51 -3.20 26.32
CA ILE A 108 -13.81 -2.31 27.46
C ILE A 108 -15.09 -2.76 28.18
N ALA A 109 -16.13 -3.11 27.43
CA ALA A 109 -17.40 -3.54 28.00
C ALA A 109 -17.33 -4.93 28.67
N ARG A 110 -16.49 -5.82 28.13
CA ARG A 110 -16.28 -7.20 28.61
C ARG A 110 -14.84 -7.64 28.38
N PRO A 111 -13.91 -7.34 29.30
CA PRO A 111 -12.49 -7.63 29.15
C PRO A 111 -12.17 -9.11 28.93
N GLU A 112 -13.02 -10.02 29.42
CA GLU A 112 -12.90 -11.47 29.26
C GLU A 112 -12.90 -11.91 27.79
N LEU A 113 -13.48 -11.10 26.88
CA LEU A 113 -13.41 -11.36 25.44
C LEU A 113 -11.98 -11.48 24.94
N LEU A 114 -11.03 -10.71 25.49
CA LEU A 114 -9.62 -10.79 25.09
C LEU A 114 -9.06 -12.19 25.40
N SER A 115 -9.35 -12.71 26.60
CA SER A 115 -8.89 -14.03 27.02
C SER A 115 -9.57 -15.14 26.23
N GLU A 116 -10.88 -15.05 25.98
CA GLU A 116 -11.61 -16.02 25.17
C GLU A 116 -11.07 -16.10 23.73
N VAL A 117 -10.72 -14.96 23.11
CA VAL A 117 -10.13 -14.95 21.77
C VAL A 117 -8.70 -15.49 21.80
N ALA A 118 -7.91 -15.07 22.79
CA ALA A 118 -6.53 -15.55 22.97
C ALA A 118 -6.46 -17.06 23.22
N GLU A 119 -7.37 -17.62 24.01
CA GLU A 119 -7.45 -19.07 24.26
C GLU A 119 -7.83 -19.86 23.01
N HIS A 120 -8.73 -19.34 22.17
CA HIS A 120 -9.17 -20.03 20.95
C HIS A 120 -8.20 -19.90 19.78
N PHE A 121 -7.58 -18.73 19.58
CA PHE A 121 -6.81 -18.42 18.36
C PHE A 121 -5.33 -18.06 18.62
N GLY A 122 -4.95 -17.85 19.89
CA GLY A 122 -3.62 -17.43 20.32
C GLY A 122 -3.49 -15.91 20.46
N ASN A 123 -2.63 -15.47 21.37
CA ASN A 123 -2.43 -14.05 21.68
C ASN A 123 -2.09 -13.21 20.45
N GLN A 124 -1.32 -13.76 19.50
CA GLN A 124 -0.86 -13.06 18.29
C GLN A 124 -2.01 -12.58 17.38
N VAL A 125 -3.20 -13.14 17.53
CA VAL A 125 -4.40 -12.73 16.80
C VAL A 125 -5.04 -11.48 17.42
N VAL A 126 -4.82 -11.22 18.70
CA VAL A 126 -5.50 -10.17 19.46
C VAL A 126 -4.70 -8.88 19.44
N VAL A 127 -5.21 -7.88 18.70
CA VAL A 127 -4.72 -6.50 18.76
C VAL A 127 -5.70 -5.68 19.58
N LEU A 128 -5.27 -5.16 20.74
CA LEU A 128 -6.07 -4.20 21.49
C LEU A 128 -5.93 -2.82 20.83
N SER A 129 -7.03 -2.28 20.33
CA SER A 129 -7.07 -0.89 19.88
C SER A 129 -7.45 0.02 21.06
N VAL A 130 -6.55 0.94 21.40
CA VAL A 130 -6.70 1.91 22.49
C VAL A 130 -6.77 3.31 21.91
N ASP A 131 -7.97 3.87 21.84
CA ASP A 131 -8.17 5.29 21.55
C ASP A 131 -8.04 6.08 22.85
N ALA A 132 -6.91 6.76 23.05
CA ALA A 132 -6.59 7.46 24.29
C ALA A 132 -6.45 8.97 24.07
N ARG A 133 -6.79 9.75 25.11
CA ARG A 133 -6.55 11.19 25.16
C ARG A 133 -6.23 11.64 26.58
N ARG A 134 -5.66 12.83 26.72
CA ARG A 134 -5.54 13.52 28.02
C ARG A 134 -6.92 13.71 28.64
N CYS A 135 -7.03 13.49 29.95
CA CYS A 135 -8.30 13.61 30.66
C CYS A 135 -8.92 15.01 30.48
N PRO A 136 -10.16 15.12 29.99
CA PRO A 136 -10.87 16.39 29.94
C PRO A 136 -11.28 16.85 31.36
N PRO A 137 -11.66 18.12 31.54
CA PRO A 137 -12.14 18.62 32.82
C PRO A 137 -13.28 17.74 33.39
N GLY A 138 -13.13 17.33 34.64
CA GLY A 138 -14.11 16.47 35.34
C GLY A 138 -13.85 14.97 35.21
N VAL A 139 -12.86 14.55 34.41
CA VAL A 139 -12.33 13.18 34.40
C VAL A 139 -10.92 13.22 34.97
N SER A 140 -10.57 12.22 35.78
CA SER A 140 -9.20 12.06 36.32
C SER A 140 -8.85 10.59 36.38
N THR A 141 -7.68 10.26 35.85
CA THR A 141 -7.07 8.92 35.93
C THR A 141 -5.67 9.07 36.53
N ALA A 142 -4.98 7.96 36.84
CA ALA A 142 -3.66 8.00 37.47
C ALA A 142 -2.57 8.46 36.50
N SER A 143 -2.65 8.02 35.24
CA SER A 143 -1.76 8.43 34.15
C SER A 143 -2.08 9.81 33.58
N GLY A 144 -3.29 10.34 33.84
CA GLY A 144 -3.77 11.56 33.22
C GLY A 144 -4.33 11.35 31.80
N TYR A 145 -4.41 10.10 31.33
CA TYR A 145 -5.05 9.73 30.07
C TYR A 145 -6.27 8.85 30.31
N GLU A 146 -7.34 9.12 29.57
CA GLU A 146 -8.53 8.25 29.52
C GLU A 146 -8.61 7.47 28.21
N VAL A 147 -9.16 6.26 28.28
CA VAL A 147 -9.63 5.53 27.10
C VAL A 147 -10.96 6.13 26.65
N THR A 148 -11.17 6.15 25.34
CA THR A 148 -12.39 6.64 24.71
C THR A 148 -13.02 5.56 23.84
N THR A 149 -14.31 5.70 23.58
CA THR A 149 -15.06 4.83 22.65
C THR A 149 -15.78 5.67 21.62
N HIS A 150 -16.39 5.01 20.63
CA HIS A 150 -17.16 5.66 19.57
C HIS A 150 -16.31 6.72 18.81
N GLY A 151 -15.10 6.33 18.40
CA GLY A 151 -14.16 7.19 17.67
C GLY A 151 -13.74 8.43 18.45
N GLY A 152 -13.43 8.28 19.74
CA GLY A 152 -12.97 9.40 20.59
C GLY A 152 -14.05 10.25 21.24
N THR A 153 -15.33 10.05 20.90
CA THR A 153 -16.40 10.97 21.32
C THR A 153 -16.93 10.70 22.72
N ARG A 154 -16.79 9.49 23.24
CA ARG A 154 -17.32 9.09 24.55
C ARG A 154 -16.21 8.74 25.54
N SER A 155 -16.12 9.53 26.61
CA SER A 155 -15.30 9.25 27.78
C SER A 155 -15.71 7.94 28.47
N THR A 156 -14.72 7.19 28.94
CA THR A 156 -14.94 5.97 29.73
C THR A 156 -14.56 6.16 31.20
N GLY A 157 -13.69 7.14 31.51
CA GLY A 157 -13.07 7.29 32.82
C GLY A 157 -12.06 6.18 33.16
N ILE A 158 -11.74 5.29 32.21
CA ILE A 158 -10.77 4.22 32.37
C ILE A 158 -9.38 4.77 32.05
N ASP A 159 -8.41 4.48 32.92
CA ASP A 159 -7.01 4.85 32.72
C ASP A 159 -6.40 4.10 31.53
N ALA A 160 -5.85 4.84 30.55
CA ALA A 160 -5.36 4.24 29.31
C ALA A 160 -4.12 3.35 29.49
N VAL A 161 -3.24 3.73 30.41
CA VAL A 161 -1.99 3.00 30.68
C VAL A 161 -2.30 1.71 31.43
N GLU A 162 -3.13 1.78 32.47
CA GLU A 162 -3.58 0.59 33.20
C GLU A 162 -4.41 -0.34 32.31
N TRP A 163 -5.23 0.20 31.41
CA TRP A 163 -6.00 -0.60 30.47
C TRP A 163 -5.11 -1.37 29.50
N ALA A 164 -4.09 -0.74 28.92
CA ALA A 164 -3.12 -1.41 28.05
C ALA A 164 -2.38 -2.53 28.80
N ARG A 165 -1.95 -2.27 30.04
CA ARG A 165 -1.34 -3.26 30.94
C ARG A 165 -2.26 -4.45 31.17
N ARG A 166 -3.51 -4.18 31.58
CA ARG A 166 -4.50 -5.21 31.90
C ARG A 166 -4.86 -6.05 30.68
N ALA A 167 -5.04 -5.44 29.52
CA ALA A 167 -5.36 -6.14 28.29
C ALA A 167 -4.22 -7.07 27.83
N ALA A 168 -2.95 -6.66 28.01
CA ALA A 168 -1.81 -7.53 27.77
C ALA A 168 -1.82 -8.77 28.70
N GLU A 169 -2.18 -8.61 29.98
CA GLU A 169 -2.36 -9.75 30.91
C GLU A 169 -3.51 -10.68 30.49
N LEU A 170 -4.55 -10.12 29.87
CA LEU A 170 -5.72 -10.86 29.39
C LEU A 170 -5.49 -11.56 28.05
N GLY A 171 -4.31 -11.42 27.44
CA GLY A 171 -3.93 -12.14 26.22
C GLY A 171 -3.88 -11.30 24.95
N ALA A 172 -3.99 -9.97 25.03
CA ALA A 172 -3.67 -9.11 23.88
C ALA A 172 -2.20 -9.31 23.48
N GLY A 173 -1.96 -9.79 22.26
CA GLY A 173 -0.61 -10.01 21.73
C GLY A 173 0.05 -8.74 21.22
N GLU A 174 -0.70 -7.66 21.03
CA GLU A 174 -0.22 -6.38 20.52
C GLU A 174 -1.17 -5.23 20.93
N ILE A 175 -0.60 -4.05 21.18
CA ILE A 175 -1.35 -2.84 21.54
C ILE A 175 -1.24 -1.83 20.41
N LEU A 176 -2.38 -1.44 19.82
CA LEU A 176 -2.48 -0.30 18.91
C LEU A 176 -2.89 0.93 19.72
N LEU A 177 -1.91 1.78 20.05
CA LEU A 177 -2.10 3.00 20.83
C LEU A 177 -2.34 4.19 19.89
N ASN A 178 -3.57 4.68 19.86
CA ASN A 178 -3.98 5.82 19.07
C ASN A 178 -4.19 7.05 19.96
N SER A 179 -3.35 8.08 19.81
CA SER A 179 -3.53 9.34 20.52
C SER A 179 -4.52 10.23 19.78
N MET A 180 -5.73 10.37 20.34
CA MET A 180 -6.78 11.22 19.80
C MET A 180 -6.42 12.71 19.84
N ASP A 181 -5.48 13.11 20.70
CA ASP A 181 -4.99 14.49 20.78
C ASP A 181 -4.06 14.84 19.62
N ALA A 182 -3.37 13.83 19.05
CA ALA A 182 -2.46 13.99 17.93
C ALA A 182 -3.11 13.62 16.58
N ASP A 183 -4.19 12.85 16.60
CA ASP A 183 -4.81 12.33 15.38
C ASP A 183 -5.29 13.46 14.44
N GLY A 184 -4.90 13.35 13.17
CA GLY A 184 -5.14 14.38 12.15
C GLY A 184 -4.37 15.70 12.31
N VAL A 185 -3.58 15.90 13.36
CA VAL A 185 -2.86 17.18 13.62
C VAL A 185 -1.57 17.30 12.80
N THR A 186 -0.95 16.18 12.39
CA THR A 186 0.31 16.12 11.61
C THR A 186 1.51 16.79 12.27
N ALA A 187 1.51 16.93 13.60
CA ALA A 187 2.59 17.53 14.40
C ALA A 187 3.57 16.52 15.04
N GLY A 188 3.43 15.24 14.72
CA GLY A 188 4.17 14.13 15.32
C GLY A 188 3.30 13.26 16.23
N PHE A 189 3.80 12.08 16.57
CA PHE A 189 3.16 11.16 17.52
C PHE A 189 3.20 11.69 18.96
N ASP A 190 2.34 11.15 19.80
CA ASP A 190 2.31 11.46 21.23
C ASP A 190 3.35 10.67 22.02
N LEU A 191 4.59 11.18 22.03
CA LEU A 191 5.74 10.48 22.60
C LEU A 191 5.62 10.26 24.12
N ALA A 192 5.01 11.20 24.85
CA ALA A 192 4.83 11.08 26.30
C ALA A 192 3.87 9.93 26.65
N MET A 193 2.72 9.86 25.95
CA MET A 193 1.78 8.77 26.14
C MET A 193 2.40 7.42 25.74
N LEU A 194 3.22 7.41 24.69
CA LEU A 194 3.93 6.22 24.25
C LEU A 194 4.92 5.71 25.31
N ASP A 195 5.73 6.60 25.90
CA ASP A 195 6.66 6.27 27.00
C ASP A 195 5.92 5.68 28.20
N ASP A 196 4.81 6.32 28.61
CA ASP A 196 4.01 5.90 29.77
C ASP A 196 3.40 4.51 29.57
N VAL A 197 2.88 4.20 28.37
CA VAL A 197 2.36 2.87 28.04
C VAL A 197 3.49 1.85 27.92
N ARG A 198 4.58 2.19 27.22
CA ARG A 198 5.74 1.31 27.02
C ARG A 198 6.33 0.82 28.35
N ALA A 199 6.34 1.67 29.37
CA ALA A 199 6.81 1.34 30.71
C ALA A 199 5.98 0.24 31.40
N GLN A 200 4.74 0.01 30.97
CA GLN A 200 3.81 -0.95 31.61
C GLN A 200 3.56 -2.21 30.78
N VAL A 201 3.80 -2.20 29.47
CA VAL A 201 3.58 -3.36 28.60
C VAL A 201 4.88 -3.89 28.02
N THR A 202 4.96 -5.19 27.74
CA THR A 202 6.10 -5.83 27.04
C THR A 202 5.73 -6.40 25.68
N VAL A 203 4.44 -6.49 25.38
CA VAL A 203 3.95 -6.87 24.04
C VAL A 203 4.26 -5.77 23.02
N PRO A 204 4.30 -6.09 21.71
CA PRO A 204 4.45 -5.10 20.65
C PRO A 204 3.51 -3.90 20.81
N LEU A 205 4.08 -2.70 20.66
CA LEU A 205 3.36 -1.42 20.75
C LEU A 205 3.38 -0.70 19.41
N ILE A 206 2.20 -0.46 18.85
CA ILE A 206 2.00 0.30 17.61
C ILE A 206 1.64 1.74 17.98
N ALA A 207 2.45 2.70 17.55
CA ALA A 207 2.13 4.12 17.66
C ALA A 207 1.21 4.57 16.52
N SER A 208 0.09 5.21 16.85
CA SER A 208 -0.90 5.76 15.91
C SER A 208 -1.32 7.18 16.30
N GLY A 209 -1.64 8.00 15.29
CA GLY A 209 -2.09 9.38 15.44
C GLY A 209 -0.94 10.40 15.42
N GLY A 210 -0.99 11.33 14.46
CA GLY A 210 -0.14 12.54 14.45
C GLY A 210 1.05 12.58 13.49
N ALA A 211 1.41 11.49 12.81
CA ALA A 211 2.49 11.50 11.82
C ALA A 211 2.28 12.56 10.73
N GLY A 212 3.28 13.41 10.51
CA GLY A 212 3.29 14.43 9.44
C GLY A 212 4.53 14.40 8.55
N ARG A 213 5.68 13.96 9.09
CA ARG A 213 6.97 13.88 8.38
C ARG A 213 7.70 12.57 8.72
N ALA A 214 8.67 12.21 7.89
CA ALA A 214 9.40 10.94 8.03
C ALA A 214 10.15 10.81 9.38
N GLN A 215 10.57 11.93 9.98
CA GLN A 215 11.25 11.95 11.28
C GLN A 215 10.34 11.56 12.45
N ASP A 216 9.02 11.75 12.31
CA ASP A 216 8.09 11.43 13.40
C ASP A 216 8.06 9.91 13.63
N PHE A 217 8.23 9.11 12.58
CA PHE A 217 8.32 7.65 12.67
C PHE A 217 9.56 7.20 13.47
N ALA A 218 10.71 7.85 13.23
CA ALA A 218 11.93 7.59 13.98
C ALA A 218 11.77 7.98 15.45
N ALA A 219 11.15 9.13 15.73
CA ALA A 219 10.88 9.58 17.09
C ALA A 219 9.98 8.59 17.85
N ALA A 220 8.91 8.08 17.23
CA ALA A 220 8.08 7.05 17.87
C ALA A 220 8.88 5.77 18.19
N ALA A 221 9.75 5.32 17.28
CA ALA A 221 10.61 4.16 17.53
C ALA A 221 11.64 4.41 18.65
N ASP A 222 12.21 5.61 18.73
CA ASP A 222 13.11 6.01 19.83
C ASP A 222 12.42 5.96 21.21
N HIS A 223 11.09 6.15 21.22
CA HIS A 223 10.22 6.11 22.39
C HIS A 223 9.52 4.75 22.58
N GLY A 224 10.07 3.68 21.99
CA GLY A 224 9.68 2.30 22.29
C GLY A 224 8.53 1.74 21.47
N ALA A 225 8.12 2.40 20.38
CA ALA A 225 7.21 1.81 19.40
C ALA A 225 7.89 0.68 18.61
N ASP A 226 7.26 -0.49 18.57
CA ASP A 226 7.67 -1.64 17.75
C ASP A 226 7.11 -1.54 16.32
N ALA A 227 6.08 -0.72 16.14
CA ALA A 227 5.50 -0.40 14.86
C ALA A 227 4.95 1.03 14.84
N VAL A 228 4.87 1.58 13.65
CA VAL A 228 4.36 2.93 13.39
C VAL A 228 3.27 2.84 12.35
N LEU A 229 2.09 3.30 12.73
CA LEU A 229 0.89 3.25 11.92
C LEU A 229 0.51 4.66 11.46
N ALA A 230 0.28 4.81 10.15
CA ALA A 230 -0.15 6.07 9.58
C ALA A 230 -1.11 5.88 8.40
N ALA A 231 -1.94 6.88 8.17
CA ALA A 231 -2.95 6.88 7.12
C ALA A 231 -2.71 8.00 6.10
N SER A 232 -3.08 9.23 6.46
CA SER A 232 -3.17 10.37 5.53
C SER A 232 -1.87 10.67 4.80
N VAL A 233 -0.72 10.59 5.49
CA VAL A 233 0.60 10.81 4.87
C VAL A 233 0.90 9.83 3.74
N PHE A 234 0.38 8.60 3.81
CA PHE A 234 0.55 7.58 2.77
C PHE A 234 -0.52 7.67 1.68
N HIS A 235 -1.79 7.96 2.02
CA HIS A 235 -2.86 8.04 1.01
C HIS A 235 -2.71 9.25 0.10
N TYR A 236 -2.26 10.38 0.63
CA TYR A 236 -2.04 11.60 -0.14
C TYR A 236 -0.65 11.69 -0.78
N GLY A 237 0.17 10.64 -0.65
CA GLY A 237 1.52 10.61 -1.22
C GLY A 237 2.49 11.64 -0.60
N THR A 238 2.16 12.21 0.56
CA THR A 238 3.06 13.09 1.32
C THR A 238 4.35 12.36 1.69
N LEU A 239 4.21 11.09 2.05
CA LEU A 239 5.29 10.14 2.27
C LEU A 239 4.95 8.81 1.61
N THR A 240 5.97 8.08 1.20
CA THR A 240 5.90 6.68 0.80
C THR A 240 6.31 5.78 1.96
N ILE A 241 5.93 4.50 1.92
CA ILE A 241 6.38 3.51 2.91
C ILE A 241 7.91 3.42 2.93
N SER A 242 8.54 3.45 1.75
CA SER A 242 9.99 3.43 1.59
C SER A 242 10.66 4.62 2.29
N GLN A 243 10.10 5.83 2.16
CA GLN A 243 10.64 7.02 2.84
C GLN A 243 10.53 6.91 4.38
N ALA A 244 9.42 6.38 4.91
CA ALA A 244 9.29 6.14 6.35
C ALA A 244 10.35 5.12 6.84
N LYS A 245 10.53 4.02 6.12
CA LYS A 245 11.57 3.01 6.43
C LYS A 245 12.98 3.55 6.34
N GLN A 246 13.27 4.40 5.35
CA GLN A 246 14.57 5.05 5.22
C GLN A 246 14.87 5.98 6.40
N ALA A 247 13.87 6.71 6.90
CA ALA A 247 14.04 7.56 8.07
C ALA A 247 14.31 6.74 9.34
N LEU A 248 13.55 5.67 9.59
CA LEU A 248 13.80 4.71 10.66
C LEU A 248 15.21 4.13 10.60
N ARG A 249 15.62 3.65 9.42
CA ARG A 249 16.97 3.11 9.20
C ARG A 249 18.06 4.14 9.47
N LYS A 250 17.86 5.38 9.01
CA LYS A 250 18.83 6.48 9.21
C LYS A 250 18.97 6.84 10.69
N ALA A 251 17.92 6.68 11.48
CA ALA A 251 17.93 6.84 12.94
C ALA A 251 18.53 5.63 13.68
N GLY A 252 18.89 4.55 12.97
CA GLY A 252 19.54 3.37 13.56
C GLY A 252 18.58 2.23 13.91
N HIS A 253 17.29 2.36 13.59
CA HIS A 253 16.31 1.30 13.82
C HIS A 253 16.37 0.22 12.73
N PRO A 254 16.40 -1.07 13.10
CA PRO A 254 16.29 -2.14 12.13
C PRO A 254 14.93 -2.08 11.45
N VAL A 255 14.90 -2.16 10.12
CA VAL A 255 13.66 -2.22 9.33
C VAL A 255 13.78 -3.32 8.30
N ARG A 256 12.66 -3.96 7.96
CA ARG A 256 12.62 -4.85 6.80
C ARG A 256 12.60 -3.98 5.56
N LEU A 257 13.72 -3.90 4.85
CA LEU A 257 13.71 -3.25 3.55
C LEU A 257 12.92 -4.13 2.59
N ALA A 258 12.10 -3.50 1.75
CA ALA A 258 11.46 -4.22 0.66
C ALA A 258 12.57 -4.85 -0.19
N THR A 259 12.61 -6.17 -0.28
CA THR A 259 13.14 -6.79 -1.50
C THR A 259 12.07 -6.51 -2.54
N PRO A 260 12.33 -5.69 -3.57
CA PRO A 260 11.28 -5.30 -4.50
C PRO A 260 10.67 -6.58 -5.09
N ALA A 261 9.34 -6.72 -4.98
CA ALA A 261 8.59 -7.93 -5.34
C ALA A 261 8.76 -8.31 -6.82
N HIS A 262 9.20 -7.34 -7.64
CA HIS A 262 9.82 -7.56 -8.92
C HIS A 262 11.17 -6.85 -8.90
N PRO A 263 12.28 -7.51 -9.29
CA PRO A 263 13.56 -6.82 -9.37
C PRO A 263 13.37 -5.59 -10.26
N GLU A 264 13.95 -4.44 -9.87
CA GLU A 264 14.10 -3.31 -10.79
C GLU A 264 14.64 -3.82 -12.13
N LEU A 265 14.44 -3.05 -13.21
CA LEU A 265 15.04 -3.39 -14.50
C LEU A 265 16.51 -3.76 -14.27
N ASP A 266 16.93 -4.94 -14.77
CA ASP A 266 18.28 -5.47 -14.56
C ASP A 266 19.30 -4.32 -14.73
N PRO A 267 20.11 -4.00 -13.71
CA PRO A 267 21.05 -2.88 -13.78
C PRO A 267 21.97 -2.91 -14.99
N ALA A 268 22.33 -4.10 -15.49
CA ALA A 268 23.13 -4.26 -16.70
C ALA A 268 22.36 -3.86 -17.97
N VAL A 269 21.05 -4.07 -18.01
CA VAL A 269 20.17 -3.56 -19.07
C VAL A 269 19.98 -2.06 -18.89
N ALA A 270 19.66 -1.61 -17.68
CA ALA A 270 19.40 -0.22 -17.36
C ALA A 270 20.60 0.69 -17.70
N ALA A 271 21.83 0.23 -17.46
CA ALA A 271 23.06 0.99 -17.76
C ALA A 271 23.30 1.19 -19.27
N ARG A 272 22.68 0.38 -20.13
CA ARG A 272 22.81 0.49 -21.59
C ARG A 272 21.78 1.43 -22.21
N LEU A 273 20.74 1.80 -21.47
CA LEU A 273 19.64 2.64 -21.96
C LEU A 273 19.99 4.13 -21.87
N LYS A 274 19.85 4.82 -22.98
CA LYS A 274 19.96 6.28 -23.09
C LYS A 274 18.56 6.86 -23.12
N ARG A 275 18.12 7.34 -21.96
CA ARG A 275 16.79 7.91 -21.76
C ARG A 275 16.77 9.38 -22.16
N ASP A 276 15.61 9.85 -22.60
CA ASP A 276 15.37 11.27 -22.82
C ASP A 276 15.24 12.05 -21.49
N ALA A 277 15.01 13.37 -21.58
CA ALA A 277 14.87 14.24 -20.41
C ALA A 277 13.66 13.88 -19.52
N ALA A 278 12.71 13.10 -20.01
CA ALA A 278 11.57 12.60 -19.26
C ALA A 278 11.81 11.19 -18.68
N GLY A 279 13.02 10.64 -18.83
CA GLY A 279 13.36 9.31 -18.37
C GLY A 279 12.79 8.19 -19.26
N LEU A 280 12.49 8.49 -20.52
CA LEU A 280 11.86 7.55 -21.45
C LEU A 280 12.80 7.08 -22.56
N VAL A 281 12.57 5.88 -23.06
CA VAL A 281 13.19 5.31 -24.26
C VAL A 281 12.11 5.05 -25.31
N ALA A 282 12.44 5.26 -26.58
CA ALA A 282 11.53 4.95 -27.68
C ALA A 282 11.42 3.42 -27.84
N ALA A 283 10.22 2.92 -28.07
CA ALA A 283 9.96 1.51 -28.34
C ALA A 283 9.26 1.35 -29.69
N ILE A 284 9.99 0.81 -30.67
CA ILE A 284 9.50 0.47 -32.00
C ILE A 284 8.91 -0.93 -31.93
N ILE A 285 7.62 -1.04 -32.19
CA ILE A 285 6.92 -2.32 -32.17
C ILE A 285 6.85 -2.88 -33.58
N GLN A 286 7.28 -4.12 -33.74
CA GLN A 286 7.36 -4.81 -35.02
C GLN A 286 6.63 -6.14 -34.96
N GLU A 287 5.92 -6.50 -36.03
CA GLU A 287 5.38 -7.85 -36.19
C GLU A 287 6.52 -8.86 -36.33
N ALA A 288 6.50 -9.91 -35.50
CA ALA A 288 7.59 -10.87 -35.44
C ALA A 288 7.74 -11.67 -36.74
N GLU A 289 6.64 -12.02 -37.39
CA GLU A 289 6.66 -12.84 -38.62
C GLU A 289 7.05 -12.04 -39.87
N THR A 290 6.52 -10.83 -40.02
CA THR A 290 6.63 -10.07 -41.27
C THR A 290 7.69 -8.98 -41.23
N GLY A 291 8.16 -8.59 -40.05
CA GLY A 291 9.01 -7.43 -39.87
C GLY A 291 8.29 -6.09 -40.09
N GLN A 292 6.96 -6.08 -40.26
CA GLN A 292 6.21 -4.84 -40.43
C GLN A 292 6.27 -4.00 -39.15
N VAL A 293 6.66 -2.72 -39.25
CA VAL A 293 6.59 -1.79 -38.12
C VAL A 293 5.13 -1.43 -37.86
N LEU A 294 4.68 -1.71 -36.64
CA LEU A 294 3.29 -1.57 -36.22
C LEU A 294 3.03 -0.23 -35.54
N MET A 295 3.91 0.21 -34.64
CA MET A 295 3.76 1.49 -33.94
C MET A 295 5.05 1.91 -33.23
N LEU A 296 5.07 3.16 -32.76
CA LEU A 296 6.03 3.66 -31.80
C LEU A 296 5.32 3.95 -30.47
N GLY A 297 5.92 3.51 -29.37
CA GLY A 297 5.52 3.86 -28.00
C GLY A 297 6.71 4.33 -27.17
N TRP A 298 6.46 4.67 -25.91
CA TRP A 298 7.49 5.12 -24.97
C TRP A 298 7.48 4.22 -23.74
N MET A 299 8.67 3.94 -23.20
CA MET A 299 8.84 3.14 -21.99
C MET A 299 9.75 3.87 -21.01
N ASN A 300 9.42 3.86 -19.73
CA ASN A 300 10.38 4.05 -18.65
C ASN A 300 10.91 2.68 -18.21
N ASP A 301 11.81 2.64 -17.22
CA ASP A 301 12.43 1.40 -16.73
C ASP A 301 11.41 0.37 -16.26
N GLU A 302 10.32 0.80 -15.62
CA GLU A 302 9.25 -0.08 -15.17
C GLU A 302 8.43 -0.65 -16.34
N ALA A 303 8.07 0.17 -17.32
CA ALA A 303 7.35 -0.29 -18.52
C ALA A 303 8.18 -1.30 -19.32
N LEU A 304 9.50 -1.07 -19.44
CA LEU A 304 10.42 -2.02 -20.05
C LEU A 304 10.54 -3.30 -19.22
N ARG A 305 10.73 -3.19 -17.89
CA ARG A 305 10.79 -4.35 -17.01
C ARG A 305 9.56 -5.24 -17.18
N ARG A 306 8.35 -4.66 -17.13
CA ARG A 306 7.09 -5.40 -17.36
C ARG A 306 7.06 -6.07 -18.73
N THR A 307 7.49 -5.36 -19.77
CA THR A 307 7.59 -5.91 -21.12
C THR A 307 8.52 -7.13 -21.18
N LEU A 308 9.66 -7.09 -20.47
CA LEU A 308 10.63 -8.18 -20.40
C LEU A 308 10.15 -9.36 -19.54
N THR A 309 9.26 -9.14 -18.58
CA THR A 309 8.90 -10.18 -17.58
C THR A 309 7.47 -10.71 -17.67
N GLU A 310 6.53 -9.98 -18.27
CA GLU A 310 5.09 -10.33 -18.26
C GLU A 310 4.59 -10.95 -19.57
N GLY A 311 5.44 -11.02 -20.60
CA GLY A 311 5.06 -11.56 -21.92
C GLY A 311 4.12 -10.67 -22.73
N ARG A 312 3.80 -9.47 -22.25
CA ARG A 312 2.98 -8.46 -22.94
C ARG A 312 3.64 -7.10 -22.92
N VAL A 313 3.44 -6.35 -24.00
CA VAL A 313 4.01 -5.00 -24.12
C VAL A 313 3.31 -4.04 -23.17
N THR A 314 4.10 -3.34 -22.36
CA THR A 314 3.65 -2.25 -21.49
C THR A 314 4.32 -0.95 -21.89
N PHE A 315 3.54 0.11 -22.05
CA PHE A 315 4.03 1.45 -22.37
C PHE A 315 3.82 2.41 -21.19
N TRP A 316 4.57 3.50 -21.21
CA TRP A 316 4.27 4.71 -20.44
C TRP A 316 3.53 5.72 -21.32
N SER A 317 2.29 6.05 -20.96
CA SER A 317 1.51 7.06 -21.66
C SER A 317 1.95 8.46 -21.26
N ARG A 318 2.62 9.18 -22.17
CA ARG A 318 3.09 10.55 -21.90
C ARG A 318 1.95 11.55 -21.63
N SER A 319 0.77 11.34 -22.23
CA SER A 319 -0.38 12.24 -22.05
C SER A 319 -1.18 11.94 -20.79
N ARG A 320 -1.28 10.67 -20.39
CA ARG A 320 -2.06 10.23 -19.23
C ARG A 320 -1.24 10.05 -17.97
N GLN A 321 0.10 10.01 -18.10
CA GLN A 321 1.04 9.74 -17.00
C GLN A 321 0.70 8.44 -16.27
N GLU A 322 0.35 7.40 -17.05
CA GLU A 322 -0.03 6.08 -16.54
C GLU A 322 0.59 4.97 -17.41
N TYR A 323 0.69 3.76 -16.83
CA TYR A 323 1.06 2.57 -17.58
C TYR A 323 -0.11 2.09 -18.43
N TRP A 324 0.20 1.74 -19.68
CA TRP A 324 -0.81 1.29 -20.63
C TRP A 324 -0.36 0.00 -21.32
N ARG A 325 -1.21 -1.02 -21.28
CA ARG A 325 -1.08 -2.22 -22.10
C ARG A 325 -2.14 -2.21 -23.18
N LYS A 326 -1.71 -2.44 -24.41
CA LYS A 326 -2.60 -2.43 -25.55
C LYS A 326 -3.53 -3.63 -25.52
N GLY A 327 -4.84 -3.39 -25.63
CA GLY A 327 -5.85 -4.44 -25.68
C GLY A 327 -6.56 -4.76 -24.37
N ASP A 328 -6.16 -4.14 -23.25
CA ASP A 328 -6.82 -4.37 -21.95
C ASP A 328 -8.31 -3.95 -21.96
N THR A 329 -8.73 -3.14 -22.93
CA THR A 329 -10.14 -2.75 -23.14
C THR A 329 -10.70 -3.20 -24.49
N SER A 330 -9.88 -3.27 -25.54
CA SER A 330 -10.34 -3.53 -26.93
C SER A 330 -10.09 -4.96 -27.42
N GLY A 331 -9.34 -5.78 -26.68
CA GLY A 331 -8.91 -7.12 -27.12
C GLY A 331 -7.74 -7.12 -28.13
N HIS A 332 -7.29 -5.96 -28.60
CA HIS A 332 -6.13 -5.85 -29.50
C HIS A 332 -4.81 -5.93 -28.72
N ALA A 333 -4.30 -7.15 -28.50
CA ALA A 333 -3.15 -7.42 -27.65
C ALA A 333 -1.82 -7.50 -28.42
N GLN A 334 -0.72 -7.24 -27.73
CA GLN A 334 0.67 -7.42 -28.21
C GLN A 334 1.40 -8.37 -27.27
N TYR A 335 1.78 -9.55 -27.78
CA TYR A 335 2.54 -10.55 -27.04
C TYR A 335 4.01 -10.49 -27.42
N VAL A 336 4.89 -10.35 -26.44
CA VAL A 336 6.32 -10.11 -26.68
C VAL A 336 6.99 -11.39 -27.17
N ARG A 337 7.74 -11.28 -28.28
CA ARG A 337 8.60 -12.35 -28.82
C ARG A 337 10.07 -12.09 -28.56
N SER A 338 10.52 -10.87 -28.78
CA SER A 338 11.89 -10.45 -28.51
C SER A 338 11.96 -8.96 -28.23
N VAL A 339 13.02 -8.54 -27.53
CA VAL A 339 13.37 -7.13 -27.33
C VAL A 339 14.85 -6.98 -27.63
N ALA A 340 15.18 -6.06 -28.54
CA ALA A 340 16.55 -5.67 -28.85
C ALA A 340 16.73 -4.18 -28.56
N LEU A 341 17.94 -3.81 -28.16
CA LEU A 341 18.36 -2.42 -28.00
C LEU A 341 19.21 -2.05 -29.23
N ASP A 342 19.02 -0.84 -29.75
CA ASP A 342 19.88 -0.31 -30.81
C ASP A 342 21.31 -0.02 -30.33
N CYS A 343 22.15 0.47 -31.23
CA CYS A 343 23.59 0.56 -30.99
C CYS A 343 23.99 1.70 -30.04
N ASP A 344 23.21 2.77 -29.95
CA ASP A 344 23.46 3.92 -29.07
C ASP A 344 22.50 3.99 -27.88
N GLY A 345 21.55 3.05 -27.81
CA GLY A 345 20.77 2.74 -26.63
C GLY A 345 19.53 3.60 -26.42
N ASP A 346 19.13 4.41 -27.40
CA ASP A 346 17.97 5.30 -27.27
C ASP A 346 16.69 4.81 -27.96
N ALA A 347 16.75 3.66 -28.65
CA ALA A 347 15.57 2.95 -29.12
C ALA A 347 15.59 1.43 -28.86
N LEU A 348 14.42 0.91 -28.52
CA LEU A 348 14.14 -0.51 -28.41
C LEU A 348 13.41 -0.99 -29.66
N LEU A 349 13.80 -2.14 -30.20
CA LEU A 349 12.99 -2.91 -31.14
C LEU A 349 12.29 -4.04 -30.37
N VAL A 350 10.97 -3.99 -30.30
CA VAL A 350 10.14 -5.00 -29.63
C VAL A 350 9.38 -5.77 -30.69
N GLN A 351 9.76 -7.02 -30.91
CA GLN A 351 9.02 -7.90 -31.81
C GLN A 351 7.86 -8.56 -31.06
N VAL A 352 6.68 -8.56 -31.67
CA VAL A 352 5.45 -9.05 -31.05
C VAL A 352 4.65 -9.92 -31.99
N ASP A 353 3.83 -10.81 -31.42
CA ASP A 353 2.63 -11.29 -32.11
C ASP A 353 1.51 -10.28 -31.84
N GLN A 354 1.05 -9.60 -32.89
CA GLN A 354 -0.04 -8.64 -32.78
C GLN A 354 -1.39 -9.32 -33.02
N VAL A 355 -2.24 -9.30 -32.00
CA VAL A 355 -3.67 -9.67 -32.10
C VAL A 355 -4.48 -8.42 -32.46
N GLY A 356 -5.26 -8.49 -33.52
CA GLY A 356 -6.12 -7.39 -33.99
C GLY A 356 -5.35 -6.16 -34.50
N ALA A 357 -5.93 -4.97 -34.34
CA ALA A 357 -5.36 -3.73 -34.87
C ALA A 357 -4.27 -3.15 -33.97
N ALA A 358 -3.17 -2.65 -34.56
CA ALA A 358 -2.22 -1.86 -33.80
C ALA A 358 -2.66 -0.39 -33.66
N CYS A 359 -3.42 0.14 -34.61
CA CYS A 359 -3.86 1.52 -34.53
C CYS A 359 -5.21 1.66 -33.83
N HIS A 360 -5.43 2.77 -33.13
CA HIS A 360 -6.75 3.13 -32.59
C HIS A 360 -7.80 3.36 -33.69
N THR A 361 -7.38 3.57 -34.94
CA THR A 361 -8.26 3.71 -36.11
C THR A 361 -8.69 2.37 -36.70
N GLY A 362 -8.24 1.24 -36.15
CA GLY A 362 -8.50 -0.11 -36.67
C GLY A 362 -7.48 -0.60 -37.71
N ALA A 363 -6.52 0.24 -38.12
CA ALA A 363 -5.45 -0.16 -39.04
C ALA A 363 -4.45 -1.14 -38.40
N ARG A 364 -3.79 -1.97 -39.22
CA ARG A 364 -2.80 -2.95 -38.74
C ARG A 364 -1.56 -2.24 -38.22
N SER A 365 -1.16 -1.13 -38.84
CA SER A 365 -0.06 -0.27 -38.38
C SER A 365 -0.51 1.18 -38.19
N CYS A 366 0.08 1.88 -37.21
CA CYS A 366 -0.08 3.32 -37.06
C CYS A 366 0.45 4.10 -38.26
N PHE A 367 1.41 3.53 -39.00
CA PHE A 367 2.01 4.16 -40.18
C PHE A 367 1.16 4.03 -41.44
N GLU A 368 0.18 3.12 -41.46
CA GLU A 368 -0.83 3.06 -42.54
C GLU A 368 -1.84 4.21 -42.41
N ALA A 369 -2.25 4.52 -41.18
CA ALA A 369 -3.24 5.57 -40.92
C ALA A 369 -2.70 6.99 -41.20
N GLY A 370 -1.39 7.19 -41.14
CA GLY A 370 -0.74 8.47 -41.45
C GLY A 370 -0.60 8.77 -42.95
N GLY A 371 -0.75 7.75 -43.81
CA GLY A 371 -0.58 7.88 -45.25
C GLY A 371 0.87 8.00 -45.71
N ASP A 372 1.09 7.79 -47.01
CA ASP A 372 2.37 8.04 -47.66
C ASP A 372 2.64 9.55 -47.79
N LEU A 373 3.87 9.96 -47.52
CA LEU A 373 4.32 11.35 -47.63
C LEU A 373 4.86 11.69 -49.03
N GLY A 374 4.90 10.72 -49.96
CA GLY A 374 5.30 10.93 -51.35
C GLY A 374 6.81 11.10 -51.51
N ALA A 375 7.59 10.20 -50.92
CA ALA A 375 9.04 10.25 -51.00
C ALA A 375 9.54 10.11 -52.45
N VAL A 376 10.62 10.81 -52.78
CA VAL A 376 11.35 10.57 -54.04
C VAL A 376 11.96 9.17 -53.98
N VAL A 377 11.58 8.30 -54.92
CA VAL A 377 12.09 6.93 -55.00
C VAL A 377 13.48 6.95 -55.64
N GLY A 378 14.49 6.50 -54.89
CA GLY A 378 15.83 6.30 -55.42
C GLY A 378 15.93 5.04 -56.27
N HIS A 379 16.78 5.07 -57.30
CA HIS A 379 17.17 3.90 -58.07
C HIS A 379 18.61 3.52 -57.72
N ARG A 380 18.86 2.22 -57.51
CA ARG A 380 20.21 1.69 -57.30
C ARG A 380 20.77 1.30 -58.66
N ASP A 381 21.94 1.83 -59.03
CA ASP A 381 22.66 1.37 -60.20
C ASP A 381 23.00 -0.13 -60.03
N GLU A 382 22.72 -0.94 -61.05
CA GLU A 382 23.11 -2.35 -61.03
C GLU A 382 24.63 -2.46 -60.89
N PRO A 383 25.14 -3.37 -60.04
CA PRO A 383 26.58 -3.52 -59.87
C PRO A 383 27.20 -3.86 -61.22
N ARG A 384 28.18 -3.07 -61.67
CA ARG A 384 29.04 -3.46 -62.79
C ARG A 384 29.70 -4.79 -62.41
N GLU A 385 29.43 -5.83 -63.20
CA GLU A 385 30.15 -7.10 -63.09
C GLU A 385 31.65 -6.81 -63.14
N VAL A 386 32.38 -7.21 -62.09
CA VAL A 386 33.84 -7.12 -61.98
C VAL A 386 34.45 -8.42 -62.46
#